data_AF-A0A524BBM9-F1
#
_entry.id   AF-A0A524BBM9-F1
#
_cell.length_a   1.000
_cell.length_b   1.000
_cell.length_c   1.000
_cell.angle_alpha   90.00
_cell.angle_beta   90.00
_cell.angle_gamma   90.00
#
_symmetry.space_group_name_H-M   'P 1'
#
loop_
_entity.id
_entity.type
_entity.pdbx_description
1 polymer ?
#
loop_
_entity_poly.entity_id
_entity_poly.type
_entity_poly.pdbx_seq_one_letter_code
_entity_poly.pdbx_strand_id
1 'polypeptide(L)'
;MLMSALLAGPAHAEKDHERHLLPETIDYALILPANLPHILKVAQAQAGRLGLDEAQKTLIRELIAEAPIKVFARLKQAETLEKALAQDVLSGALSAAELPPRLDSLASAKRAATEAQIATIGRIRASLSEVQFKQLLKLASSAGSH
;
A
#
# COMPACT_ATOMS: atom_id res chain seq x y z
N MET A 1 8.73 72.31 -4.17
CA MET A 1 9.57 71.09 -4.23
C MET A 1 9.44 70.35 -2.91
N LEU A 2 8.81 69.17 -2.92
CA LEU A 2 9.27 67.99 -2.18
C LEU A 2 8.46 66.79 -2.71
N MET A 3 9.12 65.65 -2.80
CA MET A 3 8.83 64.57 -3.73
C MET A 3 7.72 63.63 -3.26
N SER A 4 6.86 63.21 -4.21
CA SER A 4 6.01 62.03 -4.08
C SER A 4 6.88 60.77 -4.21
N ALA A 5 7.05 60.03 -3.12
CA ALA A 5 7.64 58.70 -3.16
C ALA A 5 6.53 57.66 -3.40
N LEU A 6 6.59 56.99 -4.56
CA LEU A 6 5.85 55.77 -4.84
C LEU A 6 6.33 54.67 -3.87
N LEU A 7 5.45 54.20 -2.99
CA LEU A 7 5.61 52.92 -2.32
C LEU A 7 5.00 51.85 -3.23
N ALA A 8 5.85 51.19 -4.01
CA ALA A 8 5.52 49.92 -4.64
C ALA A 8 5.24 48.90 -3.53
N GLY A 9 4.00 48.44 -3.43
CA GLY A 9 3.64 47.31 -2.57
C GLY A 9 4.35 46.03 -3.01
N PRO A 10 4.59 45.08 -2.10
CA PRO A 10 5.24 43.83 -2.45
C PRO A 10 4.37 43.08 -3.46
N ALA A 11 4.96 42.73 -4.60
CA ALA A 11 4.34 41.84 -5.57
C ALA A 11 4.08 40.49 -4.88
N HIS A 12 2.80 40.10 -4.79
CA HIS A 12 2.37 38.76 -4.42
C HIS A 12 3.01 37.73 -5.36
N ALA A 13 4.16 37.19 -4.96
CA ALA A 13 4.70 35.95 -5.49
C ALA A 13 4.06 34.78 -4.74
N GLU A 14 2.74 34.63 -4.90
CA GLU A 14 1.94 33.60 -4.24
C GLU A 14 1.35 32.68 -5.32
N LYS A 15 2.25 32.05 -6.07
CA LYS A 15 1.94 30.96 -6.99
C LYS A 15 3.16 30.07 -7.06
N ASP A 16 3.24 29.08 -6.16
CA ASP A 16 3.84 27.75 -6.39
C ASP A 16 4.26 27.02 -5.09
N HIS A 17 4.25 27.67 -3.92
CA HIS A 17 4.67 27.01 -2.68
C HIS A 17 3.55 26.29 -1.88
N GLU A 18 2.27 26.53 -2.18
CA GLU A 18 1.18 25.97 -1.37
C GLU A 18 0.82 24.52 -1.70
N ARG A 19 1.21 24.00 -2.88
CA ARG A 19 0.90 22.60 -3.26
C ARG A 19 1.72 21.56 -2.49
N HIS A 20 2.77 21.97 -1.78
CA HIS A 20 3.61 21.07 -0.97
C HIS A 20 3.15 20.92 0.49
N LEU A 21 2.05 21.55 0.91
CA LEU A 21 1.62 21.59 2.31
C LEU A 21 0.51 20.61 2.68
N LEU A 22 -0.02 19.85 1.72
CA LEU A 22 -0.94 18.76 2.04
C LEU A 22 -0.12 17.48 2.19
N PRO A 23 -0.15 16.81 3.36
CA PRO A 23 0.45 15.48 3.44
C PRO A 23 -0.23 14.59 2.40
N GLU A 24 0.58 13.98 1.52
CA GLU A 24 0.12 12.96 0.57
C GLU A 24 -0.31 11.72 1.37
N THR A 25 -1.51 11.78 1.95
CA THR A 25 -2.13 10.68 2.70
C THR A 25 -2.62 9.57 1.77
N ILE A 26 -2.58 9.82 0.45
CA ILE A 26 -3.11 8.96 -0.61
C ILE A 26 -2.40 7.59 -0.62
N ASP A 27 -1.17 7.49 -0.10
CA ASP A 27 -0.41 6.24 -0.06
C ASP A 27 0.15 5.86 1.33
N TYR A 28 -0.53 6.25 2.41
CA TYR A 28 -0.07 5.98 3.78
C TYR A 28 -0.37 4.55 4.26
N ALA A 29 0.13 3.54 3.55
CA ALA A 29 0.24 2.16 4.05
C ALA A 29 1.21 1.31 3.22
N LEU A 30 2.06 0.54 3.91
CA LEU A 30 3.02 -0.35 3.27
C LEU A 30 2.35 -1.45 2.43
N ILE A 31 1.13 -1.87 2.77
CA ILE A 31 0.41 -2.93 2.05
C ILE A 31 -0.24 -2.46 0.74
N LEU A 32 -0.19 -1.16 0.42
CA LEU A 32 -0.74 -0.67 -0.84
C LEU A 32 -0.01 -1.30 -2.04
N PRO A 33 -0.70 -1.60 -3.14
CA PRO A 33 -0.08 -2.20 -4.32
C PRO A 33 1.11 -1.40 -4.87
N ALA A 34 1.11 -0.07 -4.70
CA ALA A 34 2.23 0.81 -5.07
C ALA A 34 3.49 0.54 -4.24
N ASN A 35 3.34 0.14 -2.99
CA ASN A 35 4.44 -0.10 -2.04
C ASN A 35 4.85 -1.59 -1.97
N LEU A 36 3.87 -2.50 -1.90
CA LEU A 36 4.06 -3.95 -1.92
C LEU A 36 3.14 -4.61 -2.96
N PRO A 37 3.59 -4.77 -4.21
CA PRO A 37 2.75 -5.25 -5.29
C PRO A 37 2.26 -6.69 -5.08
N HIS A 38 1.06 -6.99 -5.56
CA HIS A 38 0.51 -8.35 -5.56
C HIS A 38 1.11 -9.19 -6.69
N ILE A 39 2.31 -9.73 -6.45
CA ILE A 39 3.08 -10.44 -7.47
C ILE A 39 2.59 -11.86 -7.80
N LEU A 40 1.75 -12.48 -6.96
CA LEU A 40 1.34 -13.89 -7.12
C LEU A 40 0.58 -14.14 -8.43
N LYS A 41 -0.46 -13.35 -8.70
CA LYS A 41 -1.27 -13.50 -9.93
C LYS A 41 -0.42 -13.27 -11.17
N VAL A 42 0.50 -12.31 -11.12
CA VAL A 42 1.41 -11.99 -12.22
C VAL A 42 2.39 -13.14 -12.45
N ALA A 43 2.96 -13.71 -11.39
CA ALA A 43 3.87 -14.85 -11.47
C ALA A 43 3.19 -16.07 -12.11
N GLN A 44 1.93 -16.34 -11.78
CA GLN A 44 1.16 -17.42 -12.39
C GLN A 44 0.85 -17.14 -13.86
N ALA A 45 0.30 -15.95 -14.17
CA ALA A 45 -0.11 -15.59 -15.52
C ALA A 45 1.08 -15.48 -16.50
N GLN A 46 2.25 -15.09 -16.00
CA GLN A 46 3.46 -14.86 -16.79
C GLN A 46 4.51 -15.97 -16.59
N ALA A 47 4.14 -17.14 -16.07
CA ALA A 47 5.07 -18.23 -15.75
C ALA A 47 5.96 -18.62 -16.94
N GLY A 48 5.41 -18.69 -18.16
CA GLY A 48 6.18 -18.96 -19.37
C GLY A 48 7.16 -17.82 -19.73
N ARG A 49 6.72 -16.56 -19.64
CA ARG A 49 7.55 -15.38 -19.90
C ARG A 49 8.67 -15.19 -18.88
N LEU A 50 8.44 -15.65 -17.65
CA LEU A 50 9.43 -15.67 -16.56
C LEU A 50 10.35 -16.89 -16.63
N GLY A 51 10.11 -17.83 -17.55
CA GLY A 51 10.88 -19.07 -17.65
C GLY A 51 10.85 -19.88 -16.35
N LEU A 52 9.69 -19.94 -15.68
CA LEU A 52 9.58 -20.70 -14.43
C LEU A 52 9.67 -22.20 -14.72
N ASP A 53 10.42 -22.91 -13.89
CA ASP A 53 10.43 -24.38 -13.89
C ASP A 53 9.20 -24.97 -13.17
N GLU A 54 9.06 -26.30 -13.18
CA GLU A 54 7.91 -26.97 -12.57
C GLU A 54 7.88 -26.85 -11.04
N ALA A 55 9.03 -26.79 -10.37
CA ALA A 55 9.09 -26.60 -8.93
C ALA A 55 8.62 -25.18 -8.54
N GLN A 56 9.11 -24.17 -9.26
CA GLN A 56 8.71 -22.77 -9.11
C GLN A 56 7.21 -22.60 -9.40
N LYS A 57 6.68 -23.20 -10.49
CA LYS A 57 5.23 -23.17 -10.79
C LYS A 57 4.39 -23.85 -9.71
N THR A 58 4.90 -24.91 -9.10
CA THR A 58 4.21 -25.61 -8.01
C THR A 58 4.15 -24.73 -6.77
N LEU A 59 5.28 -24.13 -6.36
CA LEU A 59 5.33 -23.17 -5.27
C LEU A 59 4.35 -22.01 -5.46
N ILE A 60 4.31 -21.41 -6.67
CA ILE A 60 3.39 -20.30 -6.95
C ILE A 60 1.92 -20.74 -6.80
N ARG A 61 1.56 -21.96 -7.23
CA ARG A 61 0.20 -22.50 -7.04
C ARG A 61 -0.15 -22.70 -5.57
N GLU A 62 0.76 -23.24 -4.78
CA GLU A 62 0.60 -23.40 -3.33
C GLU A 62 0.40 -22.04 -2.65
N LEU A 63 1.25 -21.07 -2.96
CA LEU A 63 1.16 -19.72 -2.41
C LEU A 63 -0.16 -19.02 -2.79
N ILE A 64 -0.66 -19.25 -4.01
CA ILE A 64 -1.97 -18.73 -4.44
C ILE A 64 -3.10 -19.36 -3.64
N ALA A 65 -3.02 -20.65 -3.32
CA ALA A 65 -4.03 -21.31 -2.48
C ALA A 65 -3.98 -20.80 -1.03
N GLU A 66 -2.79 -20.48 -0.51
CA GLU A 66 -2.61 -19.94 0.85
C GLU A 66 -3.03 -18.46 0.98
N ALA A 67 -2.89 -17.65 -0.08
CA ALA A 67 -3.03 -16.21 -0.03
C ALA A 67 -4.43 -15.69 0.43
N PRO A 68 -5.57 -16.29 0.01
CA PRO A 68 -6.88 -15.87 0.52
C PRO A 68 -7.01 -15.98 2.03
N ILE A 69 -6.47 -17.05 2.60
CA ILE A 69 -6.56 -17.35 4.03
C ILE A 69 -5.65 -16.40 4.82
N LYS A 70 -4.43 -16.17 4.33
CA LYS A 70 -3.40 -15.46 5.10
C LYS A 70 -3.36 -13.96 4.84
N VAL A 71 -3.66 -13.49 3.64
CA VAL A 71 -3.49 -12.08 3.26
C VAL A 71 -4.85 -11.41 3.10
N PHE A 72 -5.75 -11.97 2.28
CA PHE A 72 -7.02 -11.31 1.96
C PHE A 72 -7.98 -11.23 3.14
N ALA A 73 -8.09 -12.28 3.95
CA ALA A 73 -8.91 -12.24 5.17
C ALA A 73 -8.46 -11.13 6.14
N ARG A 74 -7.14 -10.96 6.31
CA ARG A 74 -6.56 -9.95 7.21
C ARG A 74 -6.72 -8.53 6.67
N LEU A 75 -6.55 -8.36 5.36
CA LEU A 75 -6.84 -7.10 4.69
C LEU A 75 -8.31 -6.71 4.83
N LYS A 76 -9.23 -7.66 4.61
CA LYS A 76 -10.67 -7.44 4.77
C LYS A 76 -11.04 -7.07 6.20
N GLN A 77 -10.41 -7.72 7.18
CA GLN A 77 -10.59 -7.40 8.59
C GLN A 77 -10.13 -5.98 8.90
N ALA A 78 -8.94 -5.59 8.45
CA ALA A 78 -8.41 -4.24 8.64
C ALA A 78 -9.32 -3.17 7.98
N GLU A 79 -9.78 -3.41 6.75
CA GLU A 79 -10.72 -2.53 6.04
C GLU A 79 -12.03 -2.37 6.82
N THR A 80 -12.56 -3.47 7.37
CA THR A 80 -13.82 -3.45 8.14
C THR A 80 -13.66 -2.68 9.44
N LEU A 81 -12.56 -2.91 10.18
CA LEU A 81 -12.25 -2.21 11.42
C LEU A 81 -12.06 -0.70 11.18
N GLU A 82 -11.38 -0.33 10.11
CA GLU A 82 -11.15 1.07 9.76
C GLU A 82 -12.46 1.80 9.41
N LYS A 83 -13.31 1.18 8.59
CA LYS A 83 -14.63 1.73 8.25
C LYS A 83 -15.53 1.87 9.47
N ALA A 84 -15.57 0.86 10.33
CA ALA A 84 -16.36 0.89 11.57
C ALA A 84 -15.85 1.98 12.52
N LEU A 85 -14.53 2.08 12.71
CA LEU A 85 -13.94 3.12 13.56
C LEU A 85 -14.22 4.52 13.02
N ALA A 86 -14.10 4.74 11.71
CA ALA A 86 -14.44 6.02 11.09
C ALA A 86 -15.92 6.37 11.31
N GLN A 87 -16.84 5.41 11.10
CA GLN A 87 -18.27 5.61 11.32
C GLN A 87 -18.59 5.94 12.79
N ASP A 88 -18.01 5.21 13.74
CA ASP A 88 -18.28 5.39 15.17
C ASP A 88 -17.73 6.73 15.69
N VAL A 89 -16.56 7.16 15.18
CA VAL A 89 -16.00 8.48 15.48
C VAL A 89 -16.87 9.60 14.90
N LEU A 90 -17.27 9.50 13.63
CA LEU A 90 -18.08 10.53 12.96
C LEU A 90 -19.51 10.63 13.52
N SER A 91 -20.05 9.54 14.03
CA SER A 91 -21.37 9.51 14.69
C SER A 91 -21.34 9.90 16.18
N GLY A 92 -20.16 10.09 16.76
CA GLY A 92 -19.99 10.32 18.19
C GLY A 92 -20.34 9.11 19.07
N ALA A 93 -20.48 7.93 18.47
CA ALA A 93 -20.82 6.69 19.17
C ALA A 93 -19.63 6.08 19.93
N LEU A 94 -18.41 6.59 19.69
CA LEU A 94 -17.19 6.09 20.31
C LEU A 94 -16.67 7.03 21.41
N SER A 95 -16.52 6.51 22.62
CA SER A 95 -15.87 7.27 23.70
C SER A 95 -14.34 7.26 23.56
N ALA A 96 -13.69 8.26 24.16
CA ALA A 96 -12.23 8.34 24.19
C ALA A 96 -11.57 7.13 24.89
N ALA A 97 -12.27 6.46 25.80
CA ALA A 97 -11.76 5.27 26.49
C ALA A 97 -11.83 4.00 25.62
N GLU A 98 -12.78 3.94 24.68
CA GLU A 98 -12.95 2.80 23.77
C GLU A 98 -12.09 2.91 22.50
N LEU A 99 -11.54 4.10 22.22
CA LEU A 99 -10.74 4.37 21.05
C LEU A 99 -9.39 3.59 21.02
N PRO A 100 -8.56 3.60 22.09
CA PRO A 100 -7.26 2.91 22.07
C PRO A 100 -7.34 1.42 21.71
N PRO A 101 -8.17 0.56 22.35
CA PRO A 101 -8.19 -0.86 22.02
C PRO A 101 -8.68 -1.15 20.59
N ARG A 102 -9.52 -0.27 20.01
CA ARG A 102 -9.94 -0.39 18.61
C ARG A 102 -8.82 -0.01 17.64
N LEU A 103 -8.05 1.03 17.94
CA LEU A 103 -6.87 1.40 17.17
C LEU A 103 -5.79 0.30 17.23
N ASP A 104 -5.57 -0.28 18.41
CA ASP A 104 -4.64 -1.41 18.58
C ASP A 104 -5.07 -2.63 17.75
N SER A 105 -6.37 -2.94 17.74
CA SER A 105 -6.93 -4.02 16.92
C SER A 105 -6.73 -3.77 15.42
N LEU A 106 -6.94 -2.53 14.97
CA LEU A 106 -6.70 -2.11 13.58
C LEU A 106 -5.21 -2.23 13.22
N ALA A 107 -4.32 -1.73 14.08
CA ALA A 107 -2.87 -1.80 13.87
C ALA A 107 -2.39 -3.24 13.80
N SER A 108 -2.88 -4.11 14.69
CA SER A 108 -2.59 -5.55 14.70
C SER A 108 -3.03 -6.22 13.40
N ALA A 109 -4.24 -5.94 12.93
CA ALA A 109 -4.75 -6.51 11.67
C ALA A 109 -3.93 -6.06 10.45
N LYS A 110 -3.60 -4.76 10.35
CA LYS A 110 -2.75 -4.20 9.28
C LYS A 110 -1.35 -4.81 9.29
N ARG A 111 -0.76 -4.96 10.48
CA ARG A 111 0.55 -5.60 10.66
C ARG A 111 0.53 -7.05 10.19
N ALA A 112 -0.44 -7.84 10.65
CA ALA A 112 -0.52 -9.25 10.29
C ALA A 112 -0.73 -9.47 8.78
N ALA A 113 -1.50 -8.60 8.12
CA ALA A 113 -1.64 -8.62 6.66
C ALA A 113 -0.31 -8.30 5.96
N THR A 114 0.42 -7.30 6.46
CA THR A 114 1.72 -6.87 5.92
C THR A 114 2.77 -7.97 6.08
N GLU A 115 2.87 -8.59 7.25
CA GLU A 115 3.78 -9.71 7.52
C GLU A 115 3.49 -10.90 6.59
N ALA A 116 2.22 -11.23 6.35
CA ALA A 116 1.84 -12.30 5.43
C ALA A 116 2.23 -11.98 3.96
N GLN A 117 2.08 -10.72 3.53
CA GLN A 117 2.49 -10.26 2.21
C GLN A 117 4.02 -10.31 2.06
N ILE A 118 4.77 -9.82 3.06
CA ILE A 118 6.25 -9.88 3.08
C ILE A 118 6.74 -11.33 3.05
N ALA A 119 6.15 -12.21 3.86
CA ALA A 119 6.51 -13.63 3.88
C ALA A 119 6.27 -14.29 2.52
N THR A 120 5.16 -13.96 1.85
CA THR A 120 4.84 -14.44 0.50
C THR A 120 5.88 -13.97 -0.52
N ILE A 121 6.21 -12.67 -0.52
CA ILE A 121 7.23 -12.10 -1.41
C ILE A 121 8.60 -12.73 -1.13
N GLY A 122 8.94 -12.95 0.14
CA GLY A 122 10.18 -13.61 0.57
C GLY A 122 10.31 -15.04 0.03
N ARG A 123 9.24 -15.85 0.12
CA ARG A 123 9.22 -17.22 -0.44
C ARG A 123 9.43 -17.22 -1.96
N ILE A 124 8.80 -16.29 -2.68
CA ILE A 124 8.97 -16.16 -4.14
C ILE A 124 10.41 -15.73 -4.46
N ARG A 125 10.92 -14.71 -3.78
CA ARG A 125 12.28 -14.20 -3.99
C ARG A 125 13.34 -15.26 -3.72
N ALA A 126 13.13 -16.13 -2.73
CA ALA A 126 14.05 -17.23 -2.42
C ALA A 126 14.02 -18.35 -3.47
N SER A 127 12.91 -18.51 -4.19
CA SER A 127 12.75 -19.58 -5.19
C SER A 127 13.10 -19.15 -6.63
N LEU A 128 13.01 -17.86 -6.93
CA LEU A 128 13.31 -17.31 -8.25
C LEU A 128 14.76 -16.81 -8.30
N SER A 129 15.39 -16.88 -9.47
CA SER A 129 16.64 -16.16 -9.69
C SER A 129 16.41 -14.65 -9.62
N GLU A 130 17.49 -13.88 -9.39
CA GLU A 130 17.41 -12.42 -9.31
C GLU A 130 16.82 -11.80 -10.59
N VAL A 131 17.18 -12.35 -11.77
CA VAL A 131 16.68 -11.90 -13.07
C VAL A 131 15.17 -12.14 -13.18
N GLN A 132 14.71 -13.35 -12.83
CA GLN A 132 13.29 -13.70 -12.85
C GLN A 132 12.49 -12.82 -11.88
N PHE A 133 13.01 -12.58 -10.68
CA PHE A 133 12.33 -11.77 -9.67
C PHE A 133 12.23 -10.29 -10.08
N LYS A 134 13.32 -9.71 -10.63
CA LYS A 134 13.29 -8.34 -11.18
C LYS A 134 12.29 -8.20 -12.33
N GLN A 135 12.23 -9.19 -13.23
CA GLN A 135 11.27 -9.20 -14.32
C GLN A 135 9.83 -9.31 -13.79
N LEU A 136 9.59 -10.15 -12.78
CA LEU A 136 8.30 -10.26 -12.12
C LEU A 136 7.83 -8.92 -11.51
N LEU A 137 8.72 -8.22 -10.79
CA LEU A 137 8.38 -6.90 -10.23
C LEU A 137 8.00 -5.90 -11.33
N LYS A 138 8.75 -5.84 -12.43
CA LYS A 138 8.42 -4.97 -13.56
C LYS A 138 7.05 -5.27 -14.18
N LEU A 139 6.72 -6.56 -14.31
CA LEU A 139 5.40 -6.99 -14.79
C LEU A 139 4.28 -6.66 -13.80
N ALA A 140 4.55 -6.71 -12.50
CA ALA A 140 3.56 -6.39 -11.48
C ALA A 140 3.29 -4.89 -11.34
N SER A 141 4.33 -4.04 -11.44
CA SER A 141 4.17 -2.58 -11.41
C SER A 141 3.40 -2.07 -12.63
N SER A 142 3.62 -2.67 -13.81
CA SER A 142 2.86 -2.31 -15.03
C SER A 142 1.40 -2.80 -15.01
N ALA A 143 1.11 -3.91 -14.33
CA ALA A 143 -0.25 -4.41 -14.17
C ALA A 143 -1.09 -3.63 -13.14
N GLY A 144 -0.45 -2.96 -12.17
CA GLY A 144 -1.11 -2.14 -11.15
C GLY A 144 -1.32 -0.67 -11.54
N SER A 145 -0.99 -0.28 -12.78
CA SER A 145 -1.09 1.10 -13.29
C SER A 145 -2.44 1.40 -13.98
N HIS A 146 -3.52 0.72 -13.59
CA HIS A 146 -4.85 0.86 -14.17
C HIS A 146 -5.88 1.27 -13.12
#